data_AF-A0A4R0XG51-F1
#
_entry.id   AF-A0A4R0XG51-F1
#
_cell.length_a   1.000
_cell.length_b   1.000
_cell.length_c   1.000
_cell.angle_alpha   90.00
_cell.angle_beta   90.00
_cell.angle_gamma   90.00
#
_symmetry.space_group_name_H-M   'P 1'
#
loop_
_entity.id
_entity.type
_entity.pdbx_description
1 polymer ?
#
loop_
_entity_poly.entity_id
_entity_poly.type
_entity_poly.pdbx_seq_one_letter_code
_entity_poly.pdbx_strand_id
1 'polypeptide(L)'
;MNYADQAAQDLVHIRAMILRLEHLPHEKDTGAASSVTSPDYWRARIEALSTVGLPPALEVQARALLARLDAISAASLSSTLHDTHQTSKDKERRPLGRRLR
;
A
#
# COMPACT_ATOMS: atom_id res chain seq x y z
N MET A 1 -21.38 -12.53 22.08
CA MET A 1 -19.99 -12.58 21.57
C MET A 1 -19.16 -11.65 22.42
N ASN A 2 -18.01 -12.11 22.91
CA ASN A 2 -17.10 -11.28 23.70
C ASN A 2 -16.44 -10.24 22.79
N TYR A 3 -16.24 -9.03 23.29
CA TYR A 3 -15.52 -7.98 22.56
C TYR A 3 -14.13 -8.45 22.09
N ALA A 4 -13.45 -9.24 22.92
CA ALA A 4 -12.15 -9.83 22.58
C ALA A 4 -12.23 -10.82 21.39
N ASP A 5 -13.31 -11.58 21.26
CA ASP A 5 -13.50 -12.51 20.14
C ASP A 5 -13.74 -11.74 18.84
N GLN A 6 -14.52 -10.66 18.90
CA GLN A 6 -14.75 -9.80 17.75
C GLN A 6 -13.45 -9.11 17.31
N ALA A 7 -12.67 -8.59 18.24
CA ALA A 7 -11.38 -7.98 17.95
C ALA A 7 -10.38 -8.98 17.33
N ALA A 8 -10.39 -10.24 17.79
CA ALA A 8 -9.57 -11.28 17.20
C ALA A 8 -9.98 -11.60 15.76
N GLN A 9 -11.28 -11.70 15.47
CA GLN A 9 -11.79 -11.91 14.12
C GLN A 9 -11.45 -10.74 13.19
N ASP A 10 -11.62 -9.51 13.68
CA ASP A 10 -11.26 -8.30 12.94
C ASP A 10 -9.77 -8.28 12.59
N LEU A 11 -8.88 -8.63 13.53
CA LEU A 11 -7.44 -8.71 13.27
C LEU A 11 -7.06 -9.81 12.25
N VAL A 12 -7.74 -10.97 12.29
CA VAL A 12 -7.56 -12.03 11.28
C VAL A 12 -7.97 -11.54 9.89
N HIS A 13 -9.10 -10.84 9.81
CA HIS A 13 -9.58 -10.26 8.55
C HIS A 13 -8.63 -9.18 8.02
N ILE A 14 -8.19 -8.26 8.88
CA ILE A 14 -7.22 -7.20 8.52
C ILE A 14 -5.90 -7.83 8.03
N ARG A 15 -5.41 -8.88 8.69
CA ARG A 15 -4.22 -9.61 8.24
C ARG A 15 -4.38 -10.17 6.83
N ALA A 16 -5.52 -10.79 6.52
CA ALA A 16 -5.79 -11.31 5.18
C ALA A 16 -5.81 -10.20 4.12
N MET A 17 -6.34 -9.02 4.49
CA MET A 17 -6.37 -7.86 3.60
C MET A 17 -5.00 -7.25 3.38
N ILE A 18 -4.15 -7.17 4.40
CA ILE A 18 -2.76 -6.72 4.27
C ILE A 18 -1.96 -7.65 3.36
N LEU A 19 -2.10 -8.98 3.51
CA LEU A 19 -1.44 -9.94 2.61
C LEU A 19 -1.87 -9.73 1.15
N ARG A 20 -3.14 -9.39 0.91
CA ARG A 20 -3.61 -9.04 -0.44
C ARG A 20 -2.96 -7.76 -0.95
N LEU A 21 -2.77 -6.74 -0.10
CA LEU A 21 -2.06 -5.50 -0.46
C LEU A 21 -0.59 -5.75 -0.79
N GLU A 22 0.09 -6.62 -0.05
CA GLU A 22 1.48 -7.01 -0.33
C GLU A 22 1.63 -7.70 -1.70
N HIS A 23 0.60 -8.39 -2.15
CA HIS A 23 0.60 -9.17 -3.39
C HIS A 23 -0.01 -8.43 -4.59
N LEU A 24 -0.69 -7.32 -4.36
CA LEU A 24 -1.22 -6.48 -5.44
C LEU A 24 -0.01 -5.91 -6.19
N PRO A 25 0.21 -6.29 -7.47
CA PRO A 25 1.22 -5.62 -8.26
C PRO A 25 0.88 -4.13 -8.26
N HIS A 26 1.91 -3.29 -8.23
CA HIS A 26 1.83 -1.82 -8.25
C HIS A 26 1.25 -1.30 -9.59
N GLU A 27 0.33 -2.05 -10.21
CA GLU A 27 -0.40 -1.70 -11.41
C GLU A 27 -1.20 -0.44 -11.11
N LYS A 28 -0.56 0.68 -11.47
CA LYS A 28 -1.12 1.98 -11.82
C LYS A 28 -2.60 2.04 -11.52
N ASP A 29 -2.88 2.48 -10.30
CA ASP A 29 -4.07 3.17 -9.85
C ASP A 29 -5.12 3.35 -10.97
N THR A 30 -5.88 2.30 -11.24
CA THR A 30 -6.92 2.28 -12.28
C THR A 30 -8.19 2.91 -11.71
N GLY A 31 -8.08 4.12 -11.14
CA GLY A 31 -9.19 5.05 -10.87
C GLY A 31 -10.32 4.59 -9.95
N ALA A 32 -10.30 3.36 -9.44
CA ALA A 32 -11.30 2.79 -8.55
C ALA A 32 -10.63 2.25 -7.29
N ALA A 33 -9.88 3.11 -6.60
CA ALA A 33 -9.33 2.80 -5.28
C ALA A 33 -10.48 2.62 -4.28
N SER A 34 -10.92 1.39 -4.09
CA SER A 34 -11.78 1.04 -2.96
C SER A 34 -11.02 1.35 -1.68
N SER A 35 -11.67 1.90 -0.64
CA SER A 35 -11.00 2.18 0.64
C SER A 35 -10.27 0.96 1.21
N VAL A 36 -10.74 -0.25 0.87
CA VAL A 36 -10.19 -1.56 1.22
C VAL A 36 -8.81 -1.82 0.57
N THR A 37 -8.45 -1.11 -0.51
CA THR A 37 -7.13 -1.18 -1.14
C THR A 37 -6.15 -0.11 -0.63
N SER A 38 -6.59 0.79 0.23
CA SER A 38 -5.74 1.82 0.83
C SER A 38 -5.06 1.30 2.12
N PRO A 39 -3.72 1.36 2.22
CA PRO A 39 -3.02 1.05 3.47
C PRO A 39 -3.46 1.94 4.64
N ASP A 40 -3.78 3.21 4.38
CA ASP A 40 -4.19 4.17 5.42
C ASP A 40 -5.55 3.84 6.05
N TYR A 41 -6.47 3.30 5.26
CA TYR A 41 -7.75 2.80 5.77
C TYR A 41 -7.56 1.70 6.82
N TRP A 42 -6.64 0.76 6.56
CA TRP A 42 -6.34 -0.32 7.50
C TRP A 42 -5.59 0.17 8.74
N ARG A 43 -4.72 1.18 8.60
CA ARG A 43 -4.04 1.82 9.73
C ARG A 43 -5.07 2.42 10.70
N ALA A 44 -5.98 3.25 10.18
CA ALA A 44 -7.03 3.87 10.99
C ALA A 44 -7.93 2.82 11.69
N ARG A 45 -8.19 1.69 11.02
CA ARG A 45 -9.00 0.60 11.60
C ARG A 45 -8.28 -0.13 12.73
N ILE A 46 -6.98 -0.38 12.62
CA ILE A 46 -6.18 -1.00 13.70
C ILE A 46 -6.05 -0.04 14.90
N GLU A 47 -5.87 1.25 14.65
CA GLU A 47 -5.84 2.27 15.70
C GLU A 47 -7.17 2.32 16.45
N ALA A 48 -8.31 2.30 15.73
CA ALA A 48 -9.64 2.25 16.34
C ALA A 48 -9.89 0.99 17.18
N LEU A 49 -9.30 -0.16 16.82
CA LEU A 49 -9.34 -1.35 17.67
C LEU A 49 -8.52 -1.15 18.95
N SER A 50 -7.38 -0.48 18.84
CA SER A 50 -6.46 -0.24 19.96
C SER A 50 -7.05 0.73 20.99
N THR A 51 -7.83 1.72 20.56
CA THR A 51 -8.47 2.70 21.48
C THR A 51 -9.53 2.08 22.38
N VAL A 52 -10.15 0.97 21.95
CA VAL A 52 -11.22 0.30 22.71
C VAL A 52 -10.67 -0.70 23.75
N GLY A 53 -9.34 -0.90 23.77
CA GLY A 53 -8.67 -1.71 24.79
C GLY A 53 -8.55 -3.16 24.37
N LEU A 54 -7.49 -3.47 23.62
CA LEU A 54 -7.18 -4.84 23.20
C LEU A 54 -6.53 -5.63 24.34
N PRO A 55 -6.79 -6.94 24.46
CA PRO A 55 -5.96 -7.82 25.25
C PRO A 55 -4.49 -7.74 24.80
N PRO A 56 -3.50 -7.90 25.71
CA PRO A 56 -2.08 -7.75 25.38
C PRO A 56 -1.61 -8.61 24.19
N ALA A 57 -2.16 -9.82 24.06
CA ALA A 57 -1.86 -10.72 22.94
C ALA A 57 -2.36 -10.19 21.58
N LEU A 58 -3.47 -9.45 21.57
CA LEU A 58 -4.01 -8.82 20.36
C LEU A 58 -3.29 -7.51 20.05
N GLU A 59 -2.83 -6.76 21.06
CA GLU A 59 -2.00 -5.57 20.84
C GLU A 59 -0.68 -5.88 20.13
N VAL A 60 -0.01 -6.97 20.51
CA VAL A 60 1.22 -7.42 19.83
C VAL A 60 0.95 -7.69 18.35
N GLN A 61 -0.18 -8.32 18.05
CA GLN A 61 -0.60 -8.58 16.67
C GLN A 61 -0.93 -7.28 15.92
N ALA A 62 -1.68 -6.37 16.54
CA ALA A 62 -2.01 -5.06 15.98
C ALA A 62 -0.73 -4.27 15.61
N ARG A 63 0.25 -4.20 16.52
CA ARG A 63 1.55 -3.54 16.25
C ARG A 63 2.31 -4.19 15.10
N ALA A 64 2.31 -5.51 15.01
CA ALA A 64 2.96 -6.22 13.91
C ALA A 64 2.29 -5.94 12.56
N LEU A 65 0.96 -5.79 12.53
CA LEU A 65 0.22 -5.42 11.31
C LEU A 65 0.48 -3.96 10.90
N LEU A 66 0.58 -3.04 11.84
CA LEU A 66 0.96 -1.64 11.57
C LEU A 66 2.34 -1.54 10.92
N ALA A 67 3.33 -2.27 11.44
CA ALA A 67 4.68 -2.29 10.87
C ALA A 67 4.70 -2.80 9.41
N ARG A 68 3.81 -3.74 9.05
CA ARG A 68 3.68 -4.21 7.67
C ARG A 68 3.06 -3.15 6.76
N LEU A 69 2.02 -2.46 7.22
CA LEU A 69 1.42 -1.35 6.49
C LEU A 69 2.44 -0.23 6.23
N ASP A 70 3.27 0.10 7.21
CA ASP A 70 4.36 1.08 7.06
C ASP A 70 5.35 0.67 5.96
N ALA A 71 5.71 -0.62 5.90
CA ALA A 71 6.59 -1.16 4.86
C ALA A 71 5.97 -1.08 3.45
N ILE A 72 4.66 -1.35 3.31
CA ILE A 72 3.94 -1.23 2.04
C ILE A 72 3.91 0.23 1.56
N SER A 73 3.63 1.18 2.48
CA SER A 73 3.66 2.60 2.18
C SER A 73 5.07 3.07 1.77
N ALA A 74 6.10 2.63 2.48
CA ALA A 74 7.50 2.98 2.17
C ALA A 74 7.94 2.43 0.80
N ALA A 75 7.58 1.18 0.49
CA ALA A 75 7.86 0.57 -0.81
C ALA A 75 7.17 1.35 -1.96
N SER A 76 5.92 1.76 -1.77
CA SER A 76 5.16 2.56 -2.73
C SER A 76 5.80 3.93 -3.01
N LEU A 77 6.26 4.61 -1.96
CA LEU A 77 6.97 5.88 -2.09
C LEU A 77 8.31 5.72 -2.83
N SER A 78 9.04 4.64 -2.55
CA SER A 78 10.32 4.35 -3.23
C SER A 78 10.15 4.07 -4.73
N SER A 79 9.05 3.40 -5.13
CA SER A 79 8.75 3.12 -6.53
C SER A 79 8.41 4.41 -7.30
N THR A 80 7.70 5.35 -6.67
CA THR A 80 7.33 6.62 -7.30
C THR A 80 8.56 7.52 -7.54
N LEU A 81 9.56 7.47 -6.66
CA LEU A 81 10.82 8.19 -6.84
C LEU A 81 11.70 7.58 -7.94
N HIS A 82 11.58 6.27 -8.21
CA HIS A 82 12.41 5.59 -9.21
C HIS A 82 11.91 5.76 -10.66
N ASP A 83 10.63 6.09 -10.87
CA ASP A 83 10.00 6.24 -12.20
C ASP A 83 10.25 7.62 -12.85
N THR A 84 10.66 8.64 -12.09
CA THR A 84 10.83 10.01 -12.61
C THR A 84 12.11 10.23 -13.43
N HIS A 85 13.01 9.24 -13.55
CA HIS A 85 14.28 9.38 -14.27
C HIS A 85 14.34 8.70 -15.67
N GLN A 86 13.23 8.16 -16.19
CA GLN A 86 13.24 7.44 -17.48
C GLN A 86 12.71 8.25 -18.69
N THR A 87 12.20 9.48 -18.48
CA THR A 87 11.67 10.34 -19.56
C THR A 87 12.65 11.46 -19.96
N SER A 88 13.86 11.12 -20.39
CA SER A 88 14.71 12.12 -21.07
C SER A 88 15.84 11.51 -21.91
N LYS A 89 15.54 10.51 -22.75
CA LYS A 89 16.47 10.07 -23.82
C LYS A 89 15.76 9.50 -25.06
N ASP A 90 14.69 10.15 -25.55
CA ASP A 90 14.16 9.82 -26.89
C ASP A 90 13.50 11.01 -27.58
N LYS A 91 14.21 12.14 -27.69
CA LYS A 91 13.71 13.27 -28.50
C LYS A 91 14.74 13.98 -29.37
N GLU A 92 15.80 13.30 -29.80
CA GLU A 92 16.72 13.96 -30.74
C GLU A 92 17.45 13.05 -31.71
N ARG A 93 16.74 12.15 -32.41
CA ARG A 93 17.30 11.52 -33.63
C ARG A 93 16.24 11.27 -34.70
N ARG A 94 15.79 12.32 -35.40
CA ARG A 94 15.31 12.18 -36.79
C ARG A 94 15.72 13.38 -37.66
N PRO A 95 15.91 13.15 -38.97
CA PRO A 95 17.06 13.67 -39.72
C PRO A 95 16.71 14.95 -40.48
N LEU A 96 17.62 15.92 -40.47
CA LEU A 96 17.54 17.08 -41.34
C LEU A 96 18.50 16.89 -42.52
N GLY A 97 17.92 16.86 -43.71
CA GLY A 97 18.51 17.49 -44.90
C GLY A 97 19.48 16.66 -45.72
N ARG A 98 18.97 16.01 -46.78
CA ARG A 98 19.65 15.98 -48.08
C ARG A 98 18.64 16.22 -49.20
N ARG A 99 18.39 17.50 -49.48
CA ARG A 99 18.08 17.98 -50.82
C ARG A 99 19.37 18.60 -51.35
N LEU A 100 19.99 18.00 -52.35
CA LEU A 100 20.71 18.75 -53.38
C LEU A 100 20.44 18.06 -54.72
N ARG A 101 20.11 18.92 -55.69
CA ARG A 101 19.86 18.64 -57.10
C ARG A 101 21.08 18.02 -57.78
#